data_AF-A0A8T6A9L7-F1
#
_entry.id   AF-A0A8T6A9L7-F1
#
_cell.length_a   1.000
_cell.length_b   1.000
_cell.length_c   1.000
_cell.angle_alpha   90.00
_cell.angle_beta   90.00
_cell.angle_gamma   90.00
#
_symmetry.space_group_name_H-M   'P 1'
#
loop_
_entity.id
_entity.type
_entity.pdbx_description
1 polymer ?
#
loop_
_entity_poly.entity_id
_entity_poly.type
_entity_poly.pdbx_seq_one_letter_code
_entity_poly.pdbx_strand_id
1 'polypeptide(L)'
;MQYKDENGVNEPSRRRLLKVIGALALAGSCPVAHAQKTQSAPGTLSPDARNEKQPFYGEHQAGILTPQQAAMMLVAFDVLASDKADLERLFRLLTQRFAFLTQGGAAPETPNPRLPPLDSGILGGYIAPDNLTITLSVGHSLFDERFGLAPQMPKKLQKMTRFPNDSLDAALCHGDVLLQICANTQDTVIHALRDIIKHTPDLLSVRWKREGFISDHAARSKGKETPINLLGFKDGTANPDSQNDKLMQKVVWVTADQQEPAWTIGGSYQAVRLIQFRVEFWDRT
;
A
#
# COMPACT_ATOMS: atom_id res chain seq x y z
N MET A 1 64.73 -28.29 -0.04
CA MET A 1 64.21 -29.00 1.15
C MET A 1 62.77 -28.59 1.33
N GLN A 2 61.89 -29.59 1.36
CA GLN A 2 60.44 -29.44 1.55
C GLN A 2 60.14 -28.81 2.91
N TYR A 3 59.14 -27.92 2.96
CA TYR A 3 58.16 -27.92 4.04
C TYR A 3 56.78 -27.73 3.42
N LYS A 4 55.93 -28.73 3.63
CA LYS A 4 54.50 -28.77 3.30
C LYS A 4 53.76 -27.85 4.26
N ASP A 5 52.85 -27.02 3.75
CA ASP A 5 51.67 -26.60 4.50
C ASP A 5 50.49 -27.46 4.05
N GLU A 6 50.15 -28.42 4.90
CA GLU A 6 48.88 -29.15 4.90
C GLU A 6 47.88 -28.30 5.69
N ASN A 7 46.92 -27.65 5.01
CA ASN A 7 45.56 -27.33 5.49
C ASN A 7 44.82 -26.40 4.51
N GLY A 8 44.60 -26.89 3.29
CA GLY A 8 43.71 -26.26 2.32
C GLY A 8 42.35 -26.93 2.32
N VAL A 9 41.51 -26.69 3.33
CA VAL A 9 40.09 -27.05 3.25
C VAL A 9 39.43 -26.04 2.30
N ASN A 10 39.38 -26.39 1.02
CA ASN A 10 38.57 -25.69 0.04
C ASN A 10 37.09 -25.85 0.43
N GLU A 11 36.51 -24.85 1.09
CA GLU A 11 35.07 -24.78 1.25
C GLU A 11 34.40 -24.64 -0.12
N PRO A 12 33.54 -25.58 -0.54
CA PRO A 12 32.79 -25.41 -1.78
C PRO A 12 31.74 -24.33 -1.59
N SER A 13 31.75 -23.31 -2.47
CA SER A 13 30.73 -22.25 -2.46
C SER A 13 29.32 -22.85 -2.46
N ARG A 14 28.44 -22.30 -1.61
CA ARG A 14 27.04 -22.72 -1.41
C ARG A 14 26.23 -22.82 -2.72
N ARG A 15 26.70 -22.22 -3.81
CA ARG A 15 26.10 -22.30 -5.17
C ARG A 15 26.31 -23.64 -5.89
N ARG A 16 27.26 -24.49 -5.49
CA ARG A 16 27.47 -25.81 -6.11
C ARG A 16 26.64 -26.93 -5.47
N LEU A 17 26.26 -26.79 -4.20
CA LEU A 17 25.44 -27.78 -3.50
C LEU A 17 23.99 -27.83 -4.04
N LEU A 18 23.48 -26.70 -4.55
CA LEU A 18 22.14 -26.60 -5.14
C LEU A 18 22.05 -27.13 -6.59
N LYS A 19 23.18 -27.43 -7.25
CA LYS A 19 23.19 -27.98 -8.60
C LYS A 19 23.26 -29.52 -8.65
N VAL A 20 23.52 -30.19 -7.53
CA VAL A 20 23.69 -31.66 -7.47
C VAL A 20 22.42 -32.40 -6.99
N ILE A 21 21.41 -31.69 -6.45
CA ILE A 21 20.12 -32.30 -6.06
C ILE A 21 19.20 -32.55 -7.29
N GLY A 22 19.60 -32.15 -8.49
CA GLY A 22 18.80 -32.25 -9.71
C GLY A 22 18.88 -33.56 -10.50
N ALA A 23 19.58 -34.60 -10.03
CA ALA A 23 19.84 -35.80 -10.85
C ALA A 23 19.77 -37.11 -10.05
N LEU A 24 18.65 -37.39 -9.37
CA LEU A 24 18.33 -38.76 -8.91
C LEU A 24 16.84 -38.87 -8.56
N ALA A 25 16.01 -39.18 -9.57
CA ALA A 25 14.68 -39.78 -9.39
C ALA A 25 14.18 -40.38 -10.72
N LEU A 26 14.74 -41.52 -11.11
CA LEU A 26 14.10 -42.44 -12.05
C LEU A 26 13.38 -43.51 -11.22
N ALA A 27 12.11 -43.78 -11.59
CA ALA A 27 11.17 -44.76 -11.03
C ALA A 27 10.43 -44.35 -9.75
N GLY A 28 9.24 -43.77 -9.94
CA GLY A 28 8.24 -43.61 -8.88
C GLY A 28 7.12 -42.68 -9.36
N SER A 29 5.94 -43.25 -9.61
CA SER A 29 4.71 -42.54 -9.95
C SER A 29 4.37 -41.48 -8.90
N CYS A 30 4.81 -40.24 -9.12
CA CYS A 30 4.30 -39.07 -8.41
C CYS A 30 3.13 -38.53 -9.22
N PRO A 31 1.93 -38.34 -8.65
CA PRO A 31 0.97 -37.47 -9.29
C PRO A 31 1.68 -36.14 -9.46
N VAL A 32 1.83 -35.70 -10.71
CA VAL A 32 2.27 -34.34 -11.01
C VAL A 32 1.26 -33.47 -10.30
N ALA A 33 1.64 -32.95 -9.13
CA ALA A 33 0.88 -31.92 -8.45
C ALA A 33 0.62 -30.89 -9.54
N HIS A 34 -0.66 -30.72 -9.88
CA HIS A 34 -1.07 -29.65 -10.79
C HIS A 34 -0.31 -28.42 -10.32
N ALA A 35 0.54 -27.87 -11.17
CA ALA A 35 1.27 -26.65 -10.89
C ALA A 35 0.18 -25.64 -10.49
N GLN A 36 0.03 -25.45 -9.19
CA GLN A 36 -0.97 -24.58 -8.62
C GLN A 36 -0.62 -23.23 -9.22
N LYS A 37 -1.51 -22.70 -10.07
CA LYS A 37 -1.32 -21.41 -10.73
C LYS A 37 -0.81 -20.46 -9.67
N THR A 38 0.45 -20.07 -9.77
CA THR A 38 1.15 -19.31 -8.74
C THR A 38 0.76 -17.85 -8.91
N GLN A 39 -0.54 -17.57 -8.78
CA GLN A 39 -1.04 -16.21 -8.63
C GLN A 39 -0.68 -15.79 -7.20
N SER A 40 0.31 -14.91 -7.08
CA SER A 40 0.71 -14.34 -5.80
C SER A 40 -0.31 -13.30 -5.35
N ALA A 41 -0.73 -13.35 -4.09
CA ALA A 41 -1.62 -12.35 -3.51
C ALA A 41 -0.92 -10.98 -3.37
N PRO A 42 -1.63 -9.85 -3.52
CA PRO A 42 -3.08 -9.76 -3.78
C PRO A 42 -3.46 -9.84 -5.27
N GLY A 43 -2.51 -10.15 -6.16
CA GLY A 43 -2.65 -10.02 -7.61
C GLY A 43 -2.35 -8.59 -8.09
N THR A 44 -2.63 -8.31 -9.37
CA THR A 44 -2.42 -6.99 -9.98
C THR A 44 -3.58 -6.60 -10.90
N LEU A 45 -3.75 -5.30 -11.16
CA LEU A 45 -4.71 -4.73 -12.11
C LEU A 45 -3.99 -4.09 -13.29
N SER A 46 -4.68 -4.04 -14.44
CA SER A 46 -4.08 -3.61 -15.71
C SER A 46 -4.06 -2.08 -15.84
N PRO A 47 -2.95 -1.47 -16.31
CA PRO A 47 -2.84 -0.01 -16.46
C PRO A 47 -3.80 0.62 -17.47
N ASP A 48 -4.32 -0.17 -18.44
CA ASP A 48 -5.19 0.30 -19.53
C ASP A 48 -6.69 0.32 -19.17
N ALA A 49 -7.05 -0.15 -17.98
CA ALA A 49 -8.42 -0.35 -17.55
C ALA A 49 -9.09 0.94 -17.02
N ARG A 50 -9.08 2.01 -17.82
CA ARG A 50 -9.51 3.37 -17.41
C ARG A 50 -10.92 3.45 -16.81
N ASN A 51 -11.84 2.59 -17.26
CA ASN A 51 -13.24 2.62 -16.84
C ASN A 51 -13.57 1.58 -15.73
N GLU A 52 -12.61 0.77 -15.28
CA GLU A 52 -12.83 -0.16 -14.18
C GLU A 52 -12.96 0.59 -12.84
N LYS A 53 -13.82 0.06 -11.96
CA LYS A 53 -14.14 0.62 -10.66
C LYS A 53 -13.79 -0.37 -9.56
N GLN A 54 -13.36 0.15 -8.42
CA GLN A 54 -13.27 -0.62 -7.19
C GLN A 54 -14.39 -0.15 -6.23
N PRO A 55 -15.07 -1.07 -5.51
CA PRO A 55 -16.09 -0.69 -4.55
C PRO A 55 -15.51 0.16 -3.42
N PHE A 56 -16.05 1.36 -3.21
CA PHE A 56 -15.66 2.22 -2.09
C PHE A 56 -16.31 1.79 -0.77
N TYR A 57 -17.61 1.50 -0.81
CA TYR A 57 -18.35 1.01 0.34
C TYR A 57 -18.21 -0.50 0.45
N GLY A 58 -18.09 -0.98 1.70
CA GLY A 58 -17.98 -2.39 2.04
C GLY A 58 -17.72 -2.56 3.53
N GLU A 59 -17.64 -3.82 3.97
CA GLU A 59 -17.23 -4.15 5.35
C GLU A 59 -15.79 -3.68 5.62
N HIS A 60 -14.92 -3.80 4.62
CA HIS A 60 -13.53 -3.37 4.67
C HIS A 60 -13.28 -2.27 3.63
N GLN A 61 -12.35 -1.37 3.93
CA GLN A 61 -11.87 -0.40 2.94
C GLN A 61 -11.15 -1.12 1.79
N ALA A 62 -11.35 -0.62 0.57
CA ALA A 62 -10.56 -1.02 -0.59
C ALA A 62 -9.09 -0.57 -0.46
N GLY A 63 -8.22 -1.10 -1.32
CA GLY A 63 -6.76 -0.84 -1.30
C GLY A 63 -5.99 -1.68 -0.28
N ILE A 64 -6.67 -2.58 0.46
CA ILE A 64 -6.05 -3.54 1.38
C ILE A 64 -5.92 -4.91 0.72
N LEU A 65 -7.05 -5.54 0.37
CA LEU A 65 -7.08 -6.82 -0.36
C LEU A 65 -7.26 -6.65 -1.87
N THR A 66 -7.50 -5.41 -2.31
CA THR A 66 -7.60 -5.07 -3.73
C THR A 66 -6.31 -5.46 -4.45
N PRO A 67 -6.36 -6.12 -5.62
CA PRO A 67 -5.16 -6.42 -6.39
C PRO A 67 -4.40 -5.12 -6.74
N GLN A 68 -3.06 -5.18 -6.74
CA GLN A 68 -2.23 -3.98 -6.85
C GLN A 68 -2.45 -3.26 -8.18
N GLN A 69 -2.80 -1.97 -8.12
CA GLN A 69 -2.77 -1.08 -9.27
C GLN A 69 -1.33 -0.65 -9.60
N ALA A 70 -1.13 -0.12 -10.81
CA ALA A 70 0.20 0.19 -11.31
C ALA A 70 0.85 1.42 -10.63
N ALA A 71 0.06 2.39 -10.18
CA ALA A 71 0.53 3.60 -9.53
C ALA A 71 -0.01 3.73 -8.10
N MET A 72 0.80 4.26 -7.20
CA MET A 72 0.39 4.58 -5.84
C MET A 72 1.00 5.87 -5.30
N MET A 73 0.37 6.41 -4.27
CA MET A 73 0.89 7.48 -3.44
C MET A 73 0.57 7.22 -1.98
N LEU A 74 1.59 7.41 -1.13
CA LEU A 74 1.45 7.54 0.31
C LEU A 74 1.60 9.01 0.66
N VAL A 75 0.59 9.58 1.31
CA VAL A 75 0.60 10.97 1.72
C VAL A 75 0.05 11.10 3.14
N ALA A 76 0.92 11.50 4.06
CA ALA A 76 0.55 11.77 5.43
C ALA A 76 0.16 13.23 5.60
N PHE A 77 -0.79 13.48 6.50
CA PHE A 77 -1.22 14.81 6.87
C PHE A 77 -1.14 15.01 8.38
N ASP A 78 -0.82 16.23 8.76
CA ASP A 78 -1.15 16.76 10.08
C ASP A 78 -2.60 17.30 10.01
N VAL A 79 -3.42 16.96 11.01
CA VAL A 79 -4.83 17.38 11.08
C VAL A 79 -4.91 18.74 11.80
N LEU A 80 -5.55 19.70 11.14
CA LEU A 80 -5.72 21.08 11.60
C LEU A 80 -7.05 21.33 12.30
N ALA A 81 -7.94 20.32 12.35
CA ALA A 81 -9.19 20.37 13.10
C ALA A 81 -8.91 20.78 14.56
N SER A 82 -9.66 21.78 15.04
CA SER A 82 -9.46 22.33 16.39
C SER A 82 -10.18 21.53 17.48
N ASP A 83 -11.23 20.81 17.11
CA ASP A 83 -12.03 20.01 18.02
C ASP A 83 -12.58 18.74 17.34
N LYS A 84 -13.32 17.96 18.12
CA LYS A 84 -13.93 16.71 17.64
C LYS A 84 -15.02 16.94 16.59
N ALA A 85 -15.70 18.08 16.60
CA ALA A 85 -16.74 18.40 15.61
C ALA A 85 -16.10 18.71 14.24
N ASP A 86 -14.96 19.42 14.23
CA ASP A 86 -14.15 19.62 13.04
C ASP A 86 -13.55 18.31 12.52
N LEU A 87 -13.13 17.41 13.42
CA LEU A 87 -12.65 16.08 13.02
C LEU A 87 -13.77 15.25 12.37
N GLU A 88 -14.99 15.29 12.91
CA GLU A 88 -16.16 14.67 12.29
C GLU A 88 -16.46 15.30 10.91
N ARG A 89 -16.40 16.63 10.81
CA ARG A 89 -16.57 17.36 9.55
C ARG A 89 -15.55 16.92 8.50
N LEU A 90 -14.28 16.79 8.89
CA LEU A 90 -13.21 16.28 8.04
C LEU A 90 -13.53 14.87 7.56
N PHE A 91 -13.86 13.93 8.44
CA PHE A 91 -14.11 12.55 8.04
C PHE A 91 -15.33 12.40 7.14
N ARG A 92 -16.43 13.13 7.42
CA ARG A 92 -17.60 13.16 6.52
C ARG A 92 -17.24 13.72 5.14
N LEU A 93 -16.46 14.79 5.10
CA LEU A 93 -16.00 15.40 3.86
C LEU A 93 -15.12 14.43 3.05
N LEU A 94 -14.13 13.79 3.68
CA LEU A 94 -13.28 12.79 3.04
C LEU A 94 -14.11 11.63 2.49
N THR A 95 -15.09 11.10 3.24
CA THR A 95 -16.00 10.06 2.74
C THR A 95 -16.71 10.48 1.46
N GLN A 96 -17.25 11.70 1.40
CA GLN A 96 -17.94 12.21 0.21
C GLN A 96 -16.98 12.35 -0.98
N ARG A 97 -15.78 12.90 -0.76
CA ARG A 97 -14.78 13.06 -1.82
C ARG A 97 -14.31 11.71 -2.35
N PHE A 98 -14.00 10.75 -1.48
CA PHE A 98 -13.52 9.43 -1.88
C PHE A 98 -14.59 8.67 -2.65
N ALA A 99 -15.84 8.71 -2.20
CA ALA A 99 -16.96 8.09 -2.90
C ALA A 99 -17.11 8.64 -4.34
N PHE A 100 -17.00 9.96 -4.52
CA PHE A 100 -17.06 10.56 -5.85
C PHE A 100 -15.86 10.16 -6.71
N LEU A 101 -14.64 10.37 -6.21
CA LEU A 101 -13.41 10.16 -6.97
C LEU A 101 -13.25 8.70 -7.41
N THR A 102 -13.47 7.75 -6.51
CA THR A 102 -13.31 6.31 -6.80
C THR A 102 -14.35 5.76 -7.77
N GLN A 103 -15.55 6.37 -7.83
CA GLN A 103 -16.61 5.94 -8.75
C GLN A 103 -16.60 6.69 -10.08
N GLY A 104 -15.85 7.79 -10.17
CA GLY A 104 -15.74 8.64 -11.36
C GLY A 104 -17.01 9.45 -11.66
N GLY A 105 -16.87 10.43 -12.55
CA GLY A 105 -17.94 11.33 -12.93
C GLY A 105 -17.47 12.46 -13.84
N ALA A 106 -18.41 13.29 -14.30
CA ALA A 106 -18.05 14.53 -14.98
C ALA A 106 -17.24 15.43 -14.03
N ALA A 107 -16.21 16.09 -14.56
CA ALA A 107 -15.45 17.05 -13.77
C ALA A 107 -16.36 18.22 -13.35
N PRO A 108 -16.34 18.65 -12.07
CA PRO A 108 -17.17 19.75 -11.61
C PRO A 108 -16.95 21.03 -12.44
N GLU A 109 -18.02 21.52 -13.07
CA GLU A 109 -17.97 22.76 -13.84
C GLU A 109 -17.85 23.98 -12.92
N THR A 110 -17.06 24.97 -13.36
CA THR A 110 -16.90 26.23 -12.62
C THR A 110 -17.86 27.27 -13.20
N PRO A 111 -18.98 27.60 -12.54
CA PRO A 111 -20.04 28.41 -13.14
C PRO A 111 -19.64 29.88 -13.32
N ASN A 112 -18.70 30.37 -12.51
CA ASN A 112 -18.20 31.74 -12.57
C ASN A 112 -16.69 31.73 -12.82
N PRO A 113 -16.21 32.19 -13.99
CA PRO A 113 -14.79 32.19 -14.35
C PRO A 113 -13.88 33.01 -13.42
N ARG A 114 -14.45 33.87 -12.57
CA ARG A 114 -13.70 34.63 -11.54
C ARG A 114 -13.37 33.80 -10.30
N LEU A 115 -13.96 32.61 -10.15
CA LEU A 115 -13.65 31.69 -9.06
C LEU A 115 -12.50 30.76 -9.47
N PRO A 116 -11.69 30.27 -8.51
CA PRO A 116 -10.77 29.18 -8.78
C PRO A 116 -11.50 27.96 -9.37
N PRO A 117 -10.96 27.31 -10.43
CA PRO A 117 -11.60 26.17 -11.07
C PRO A 117 -11.94 25.07 -10.07
N LEU A 118 -13.19 24.57 -10.04
CA LEU A 118 -13.70 23.54 -9.13
C LEU A 118 -12.91 22.23 -9.20
N ASP A 119 -12.55 21.81 -10.41
CA ASP A 119 -11.61 20.72 -10.68
C ASP A 119 -10.21 21.24 -11.02
N SER A 120 -9.21 20.38 -10.82
CA SER A 120 -7.82 20.67 -11.18
C SER A 120 -7.55 20.75 -12.70
N GLY A 121 -8.42 20.12 -13.51
CA GLY A 121 -8.37 20.09 -14.96
C GLY A 121 -7.44 19.04 -15.58
N ILE A 122 -6.61 18.34 -14.78
CA ILE A 122 -5.56 17.48 -15.35
C ILE A 122 -6.06 16.18 -15.99
N LEU A 123 -7.27 15.74 -15.64
CA LEU A 123 -7.90 14.57 -16.26
C LEU A 123 -8.85 14.95 -17.43
N GLY A 124 -8.91 16.25 -17.78
CA GLY A 124 -9.89 16.77 -18.73
C GLY A 124 -11.30 16.85 -18.15
N GLY A 125 -12.32 16.80 -19.03
CA GLY A 125 -13.73 16.99 -18.62
C GLY A 125 -14.37 15.80 -17.90
N TYR A 126 -13.68 14.66 -17.78
CA TYR A 126 -14.22 13.45 -17.16
C TYR A 126 -13.20 12.78 -16.25
N ILE A 127 -13.55 12.67 -14.97
CA ILE A 127 -12.79 11.99 -13.93
C ILE A 127 -13.15 10.51 -14.04
N ALA A 128 -12.31 9.75 -14.73
CA ALA A 128 -12.48 8.31 -14.81
C ALA A 128 -12.15 7.64 -13.46
N PRO A 129 -12.84 6.55 -13.12
CA PRO A 129 -12.56 5.82 -11.88
C PRO A 129 -11.16 5.20 -11.89
N ASP A 130 -10.70 4.64 -13.02
CA ASP A 130 -9.32 4.19 -13.23
C ASP A 130 -8.78 3.25 -12.13
N ASN A 131 -9.63 2.34 -11.64
CA ASN A 131 -9.39 1.47 -10.49
C ASN A 131 -8.95 2.20 -9.21
N LEU A 132 -9.29 3.48 -9.07
CA LEU A 132 -8.91 4.30 -7.92
C LEU A 132 -9.45 3.70 -6.62
N THR A 133 -8.55 3.53 -5.66
CA THR A 133 -8.85 3.25 -4.26
C THR A 133 -8.15 4.28 -3.39
N ILE A 134 -8.85 4.77 -2.38
CA ILE A 134 -8.30 5.68 -1.36
C ILE A 134 -8.54 5.02 -0.01
N THR A 135 -7.47 4.57 0.64
CA THR A 135 -7.51 3.96 1.97
C THR A 135 -7.07 4.98 3.01
N LEU A 136 -7.92 5.25 4.00
CA LEU A 136 -7.60 6.12 5.13
C LEU A 136 -7.13 5.29 6.33
N SER A 137 -6.02 5.69 6.92
CA SER A 137 -5.56 5.21 8.23
C SER A 137 -5.24 6.38 9.17
N VAL A 138 -5.32 6.12 10.48
CA VAL A 138 -5.10 7.11 11.54
C VAL A 138 -3.85 6.77 12.33
N GLY A 139 -3.04 7.79 12.63
CA GLY A 139 -1.80 7.66 13.41
C GLY A 139 -2.05 7.76 14.91
N HIS A 140 -1.06 7.33 15.70
CA HIS A 140 -1.11 7.42 17.16
C HIS A 140 -1.36 8.85 17.67
N SER A 141 -0.83 9.87 16.98
CA SER A 141 -0.99 11.28 17.40
C SER A 141 -2.45 11.75 17.35
N LEU A 142 -3.31 11.15 16.52
CA LEU A 142 -4.74 11.51 16.49
C LEU A 142 -5.49 11.18 17.80
N PHE A 143 -4.89 10.36 18.67
CA PHE A 143 -5.45 9.94 19.95
C PHE A 143 -4.89 10.72 21.15
N ASP A 144 -4.30 11.88 20.91
CA ASP A 144 -3.92 12.83 21.96
C ASP A 144 -5.14 13.58 22.54
N GLU A 145 -4.90 14.65 23.29
CA GLU A 145 -5.93 15.42 23.97
C GLU A 145 -6.89 16.17 23.04
N ARG A 146 -6.51 16.47 21.78
CA ARG A 146 -7.24 17.39 20.88
C ARG A 146 -8.70 17.00 20.68
N PHE A 147 -8.97 15.70 20.59
CA PHE A 147 -10.28 15.16 20.20
C PHE A 147 -10.93 14.30 21.28
N GLY A 148 -10.28 14.13 22.44
CA GLY A 148 -10.76 13.26 23.51
C GLY A 148 -10.86 11.79 23.09
N LEU A 149 -9.99 11.33 22.20
CA LEU A 149 -10.02 9.98 21.63
C LEU A 149 -9.09 8.98 22.34
N ALA A 150 -8.23 9.42 23.25
CA ALA A 150 -7.28 8.55 23.95
C ALA A 150 -7.87 7.20 24.47
N PRO A 151 -9.07 7.16 25.09
CA PRO A 151 -9.67 5.90 25.55
C PRO A 151 -10.07 4.93 24.42
N GLN A 152 -10.19 5.43 23.19
CA GLN A 152 -10.56 4.68 21.99
C GLN A 152 -9.36 4.24 21.16
N MET A 153 -8.13 4.51 21.62
CA MET A 153 -6.93 4.14 20.88
C MET A 153 -6.81 2.62 20.74
N PRO A 154 -6.55 2.09 19.53
CA PRO A 154 -6.28 0.67 19.34
C PRO A 154 -5.08 0.23 20.19
N LYS A 155 -5.19 -0.92 20.87
CA LYS A 155 -4.27 -1.31 21.96
C LYS A 155 -2.81 -1.42 21.55
N LYS A 156 -2.55 -1.72 20.28
CA LYS A 156 -1.19 -1.89 19.74
C LYS A 156 -0.75 -0.74 18.84
N LEU A 157 -1.59 0.29 18.67
CA LEU A 157 -1.21 1.48 17.94
C LEU A 157 -0.19 2.26 18.76
N GLN A 158 0.95 2.56 18.16
CA GLN A 158 2.03 3.30 18.80
C GLN A 158 2.80 4.13 17.79
N LYS A 159 3.49 5.16 18.27
CA LYS A 159 4.46 5.88 17.45
C LYS A 159 5.61 4.93 17.07
N MET A 160 5.92 4.84 15.78
CA MET A 160 7.06 4.07 15.32
C MET A 160 8.35 4.58 15.97
N THR A 161 9.13 3.68 16.56
CA THR A 161 10.48 3.94 17.07
C THR A 161 11.52 3.30 16.15
N ARG A 162 12.77 3.73 16.29
CA ARG A 162 13.85 3.27 15.42
C ARG A 162 14.22 1.81 15.69
N PHE A 163 14.46 1.05 14.63
CA PHE A 163 15.20 -0.22 14.67
C PHE A 163 16.71 0.01 14.51
N PRO A 164 17.58 -0.99 14.77
CA PRO A 164 19.04 -0.81 14.73
C PRO A 164 19.58 -0.22 13.43
N ASN A 165 19.05 -0.64 12.27
CA ASN A 165 19.49 -0.20 10.94
C ASN A 165 18.73 1.04 10.41
N ASP A 166 17.98 1.72 11.28
CA ASP A 166 17.18 2.86 10.85
C ASP A 166 18.01 4.15 10.85
N SER A 167 17.87 4.89 9.73
CA SER A 167 18.26 6.29 9.58
C SER A 167 16.99 7.10 9.29
N LEU A 168 16.14 7.26 10.31
CA LEU A 168 14.84 7.92 10.16
C LEU A 168 15.03 9.41 9.89
N ASP A 169 14.38 9.92 8.84
CA ASP A 169 14.16 11.35 8.62
C ASP A 169 12.84 11.75 9.28
N ALA A 170 12.90 12.67 10.25
CA ALA A 170 11.73 13.14 10.98
C ALA A 170 10.66 13.76 10.05
N ALA A 171 11.08 14.38 8.95
CA ALA A 171 10.17 14.97 7.96
C ALA A 171 9.38 13.90 7.20
N LEU A 172 9.88 12.66 7.12
CA LEU A 172 9.25 11.54 6.42
C LEU A 172 8.60 10.51 7.36
N CYS A 173 8.45 10.85 8.64
CA CYS A 173 7.90 9.97 9.65
C CYS A 173 6.57 10.48 10.19
N HIS A 174 5.69 9.54 10.56
CA HIS A 174 4.43 9.77 11.28
C HIS A 174 3.41 10.62 10.50
N GLY A 175 2.41 11.15 11.20
CA GLY A 175 1.26 11.87 10.66
C GLY A 175 0.01 11.50 11.45
N ASP A 176 -0.93 12.44 11.54
CA ASP A 176 -2.22 12.22 12.19
C ASP A 176 -3.10 11.28 11.35
N VAL A 177 -3.06 11.46 10.04
CA VAL A 177 -3.72 10.58 9.07
C VAL A 177 -2.79 10.27 7.91
N LEU A 178 -2.96 9.11 7.31
CA LEU A 178 -2.29 8.68 6.10
C LEU A 178 -3.34 8.27 5.07
N LEU A 179 -3.17 8.78 3.85
CA LEU A 179 -3.90 8.28 2.69
C LEU A 179 -2.97 7.42 1.84
N GLN A 180 -3.42 6.20 1.56
CA GLN A 180 -2.88 5.37 0.49
C GLN A 180 -3.81 5.52 -0.72
N ILE A 181 -3.31 6.16 -1.77
CA ILE A 181 -4.07 6.44 -3.00
C ILE A 181 -3.46 5.59 -4.11
N CYS A 182 -4.21 4.63 -4.64
CA CYS A 182 -3.73 3.74 -5.71
C CYS A 182 -4.69 3.78 -6.89
N ALA A 183 -4.16 3.82 -8.11
CA ALA A 183 -4.93 3.79 -9.35
C ALA A 183 -4.09 3.19 -10.48
N ASN A 184 -4.68 2.95 -11.65
CA ASN A 184 -3.92 2.46 -12.79
C ASN A 184 -2.90 3.49 -13.28
N THR A 185 -3.21 4.79 -13.19
CA THR A 185 -2.35 5.87 -13.70
C THR A 185 -1.96 6.88 -12.62
N GLN A 186 -0.76 7.47 -12.77
CA GLN A 186 -0.24 8.49 -11.86
C GLN A 186 -1.11 9.75 -11.88
N ASP A 187 -1.67 10.10 -13.04
CA ASP A 187 -2.56 11.23 -13.25
C ASP A 187 -3.79 11.17 -12.33
N THR A 188 -4.45 10.00 -12.26
CA THR A 188 -5.62 9.79 -11.38
C THR A 188 -5.24 9.95 -9.91
N VAL A 189 -4.09 9.40 -9.49
CA VAL A 189 -3.59 9.51 -8.11
C VAL A 189 -3.30 10.97 -7.74
N ILE A 190 -2.62 11.72 -8.62
CA ILE A 190 -2.31 13.14 -8.39
C ILE A 190 -3.57 14.00 -8.40
N HIS A 191 -4.51 13.71 -9.30
CA HIS A 191 -5.80 14.40 -9.37
C HIS A 191 -6.55 14.26 -8.05
N ALA A 192 -6.69 13.02 -7.55
CA ALA A 192 -7.36 12.73 -6.28
C ALA A 192 -6.72 13.50 -5.12
N LEU A 193 -5.38 13.54 -5.03
CA LEU A 193 -4.71 14.32 -3.98
C LEU A 193 -5.05 15.82 -4.08
N ARG A 194 -4.99 16.41 -5.28
CA ARG A 194 -5.29 17.84 -5.47
C ARG A 194 -6.72 18.17 -5.12
N ASP A 195 -7.67 17.29 -5.47
CA ASP A 195 -9.07 17.41 -5.08
C ASP A 195 -9.23 17.45 -3.56
N ILE A 196 -8.59 16.52 -2.85
CA ILE A 196 -8.65 16.41 -1.39
C ILE A 196 -8.07 17.67 -0.72
N ILE A 197 -6.87 18.09 -1.12
CA ILE A 197 -6.21 19.30 -0.58
C ILE A 197 -7.10 20.51 -0.78
N LYS A 198 -7.70 20.63 -1.96
CA LYS A 198 -8.54 21.77 -2.29
C LYS A 198 -9.77 21.88 -1.38
N HIS A 199 -10.36 20.75 -0.99
CA HIS A 199 -11.55 20.73 -0.14
C HIS A 199 -11.23 20.80 1.36
N THR A 200 -9.97 20.65 1.77
CA THR A 200 -9.56 20.58 3.19
C THR A 200 -8.53 21.65 3.62
N PRO A 201 -8.54 22.90 3.09
CA PRO A 201 -7.49 23.88 3.35
C PRO A 201 -7.40 24.32 4.82
N ASP A 202 -8.50 24.19 5.56
CA ASP A 202 -8.64 24.52 6.99
C ASP A 202 -8.52 23.29 7.91
N LEU A 203 -8.36 22.09 7.33
CA LEU A 203 -8.46 20.82 8.07
C LEU A 203 -7.24 19.92 7.91
N LEU A 204 -6.49 20.01 6.81
CA LEU A 204 -5.34 19.14 6.53
C LEU A 204 -4.13 19.96 6.06
N SER A 205 -2.96 19.59 6.59
CA SER A 205 -1.66 20.05 6.08
C SER A 205 -0.84 18.84 5.63
N VAL A 206 -0.29 18.89 4.41
CA VAL A 206 0.57 17.79 3.91
C VAL A 206 1.83 17.74 4.75
N ARG A 207 2.08 16.58 5.37
CA ARG A 207 3.26 16.33 6.18
C ARG A 207 4.42 15.78 5.35
N TRP A 208 4.15 14.68 4.64
CA TRP A 208 5.07 14.10 3.67
C TRP A 208 4.32 13.33 2.60
N LYS A 209 5.00 13.12 1.46
CA LYS A 209 4.46 12.42 0.31
C LYS A 209 5.54 11.56 -0.35
N ARG A 210 5.16 10.35 -0.77
CA ARG A 210 5.92 9.49 -1.68
C ARG A 210 5.01 8.84 -2.70
N GLU A 211 5.48 8.77 -3.93
CA GLU A 211 4.83 8.05 -5.02
C GLU A 211 5.59 6.76 -5.28
N GLY A 212 4.88 5.74 -5.78
CA GLY A 212 5.43 4.43 -6.07
C GLY A 212 4.74 3.80 -7.28
N PHE A 213 5.36 2.75 -7.79
CA PHE A 213 4.86 1.97 -8.92
C PHE A 213 5.26 0.50 -8.76
N ILE A 214 4.56 -0.38 -9.46
CA ILE A 214 4.99 -1.77 -9.70
C ILE A 214 5.40 -1.95 -11.16
N SER A 215 6.14 -3.02 -11.45
CA SER A 215 6.63 -3.31 -12.80
C SER A 215 5.50 -3.46 -13.82
N ASP A 216 5.58 -2.78 -14.97
CA ASP A 216 4.53 -2.73 -16.01
C ASP A 216 4.11 -4.11 -16.52
N HIS A 217 5.06 -5.03 -16.75
CA HIS A 217 4.75 -6.39 -17.19
C HIS A 217 3.86 -7.14 -16.17
N ALA A 218 4.19 -7.05 -14.88
CA ALA A 218 3.39 -7.69 -13.83
C ALA A 218 2.01 -7.04 -13.68
N ALA A 219 1.91 -5.71 -13.79
CA ALA A 219 0.61 -5.01 -13.77
C ALA A 219 -0.30 -5.49 -14.91
N ARG A 220 0.22 -5.54 -16.14
CA ARG A 220 -0.50 -6.05 -17.33
C ARG A 220 -0.87 -7.53 -17.24
N SER A 221 -0.17 -8.32 -16.42
CA SER A 221 -0.41 -9.75 -16.25
C SER A 221 -1.72 -10.09 -15.52
N LYS A 222 -2.34 -9.11 -14.84
CA LYS A 222 -3.55 -9.27 -14.01
C LYS A 222 -3.40 -10.38 -12.95
N GLY A 223 -2.32 -10.31 -12.16
CA GLY A 223 -2.00 -11.23 -11.07
C GLY A 223 -1.40 -12.57 -11.49
N LYS A 224 -1.11 -12.80 -12.77
CA LYS A 224 -0.42 -14.02 -13.24
C LYS A 224 1.08 -13.99 -12.95
N GLU A 225 1.67 -12.80 -12.84
CA GLU A 225 3.08 -12.60 -12.55
C GLU A 225 3.24 -11.81 -11.25
N THR A 226 4.13 -12.28 -10.39
CA THR A 226 4.54 -11.53 -9.19
C THR A 226 5.35 -10.29 -9.60
N PRO A 227 5.07 -9.11 -9.05
CA PRO A 227 5.88 -7.92 -9.27
C PRO A 227 7.37 -8.14 -8.97
N ILE A 228 8.22 -7.50 -9.76
CA ILE A 228 9.68 -7.50 -9.54
C ILE A 228 10.05 -6.18 -8.88
N ASN A 229 10.75 -6.23 -7.74
CA ASN A 229 11.24 -5.05 -7.05
C ASN A 229 12.49 -4.46 -7.72
N LEU A 230 12.92 -3.28 -7.28
CA LEU A 230 14.06 -2.57 -7.87
C LEU A 230 15.43 -3.25 -7.66
N LEU A 231 15.49 -4.34 -6.89
CA LEU A 231 16.70 -5.18 -6.76
C LEU A 231 16.67 -6.40 -7.70
N GLY A 232 15.62 -6.54 -8.52
CA GLY A 232 15.49 -7.60 -9.52
C GLY A 232 14.88 -8.90 -8.99
N PHE A 233 14.29 -8.90 -7.80
CA PHE A 233 13.67 -10.10 -7.19
C PHE A 233 12.14 -10.03 -7.26
N LYS A 234 11.50 -11.20 -7.41
CA LYS A 234 10.05 -11.33 -7.23
C LYS A 234 9.67 -11.00 -5.80
N ASP A 235 8.72 -10.11 -5.62
CA ASP A 235 8.31 -9.59 -4.32
C ASP A 235 6.80 -9.79 -4.11
N GLY A 236 6.42 -10.57 -3.09
CA GLY A 236 5.03 -10.95 -2.80
C GLY A 236 4.67 -12.42 -3.02
N THR A 237 5.61 -13.28 -3.45
CA THR A 237 5.34 -14.71 -3.73
C THR A 237 4.75 -15.48 -2.54
N ALA A 238 5.17 -15.17 -1.31
CA ALA A 238 4.74 -15.85 -0.10
C ALA A 238 3.61 -15.12 0.67
N ASN A 239 2.96 -14.12 0.05
CA ASN A 239 1.83 -13.46 0.67
C ASN A 239 0.69 -14.44 0.97
N PRO A 240 -0.01 -14.29 2.10
CA PRO A 240 -1.18 -15.10 2.39
C PRO A 240 -2.24 -14.87 1.32
N ASP A 241 -3.00 -15.91 0.98
CA ASP A 241 -4.04 -15.86 -0.04
C ASP A 241 -5.14 -14.85 0.35
N SER A 242 -5.17 -13.72 -0.35
CA SER A 242 -6.09 -12.61 -0.06
C SER A 242 -7.54 -12.91 -0.45
N GLN A 243 -7.79 -13.98 -1.22
CA GLN A 243 -9.13 -14.44 -1.59
C GLN A 243 -9.69 -15.45 -0.58
N ASN A 244 -8.90 -15.84 0.42
CA ASN A 244 -9.33 -16.75 1.47
C ASN A 244 -9.88 -15.97 2.68
N ASP A 245 -11.20 -15.81 2.73
CA ASP A 245 -11.89 -15.01 3.75
C ASP A 245 -11.54 -15.42 5.18
N LYS A 246 -11.53 -16.73 5.48
CA LYS A 246 -11.19 -17.24 6.82
C LYS A 246 -9.75 -16.93 7.21
N LEU A 247 -8.83 -16.99 6.23
CA LEU A 247 -7.44 -16.62 6.47
C LEU A 247 -7.31 -15.11 6.70
N MET A 248 -8.01 -14.28 5.94
CA MET A 248 -7.97 -12.81 6.10
C MET A 248 -8.60 -12.36 7.41
N GLN A 249 -9.70 -12.98 7.85
CA GLN A 249 -10.28 -12.76 9.19
C GLN A 249 -9.28 -13.07 10.31
N LYS A 250 -8.42 -14.07 10.12
CA LYS A 250 -7.41 -14.45 11.12
C LYS A 250 -6.15 -13.58 11.07
N VAL A 251 -5.74 -13.13 9.88
CA VAL A 251 -4.41 -12.56 9.63
C VAL A 251 -4.44 -11.04 9.47
N VAL A 252 -5.45 -10.50 8.79
CA VAL A 252 -5.47 -9.08 8.36
C VAL A 252 -6.47 -8.27 9.19
N TRP A 253 -7.66 -8.81 9.41
CA TRP A 253 -8.76 -8.06 10.00
C TRP A 253 -8.77 -8.13 11.53
N VAL A 254 -9.13 -7.00 12.14
CA VAL A 254 -9.43 -6.96 13.57
C VAL A 254 -10.80 -7.61 13.79
N THR A 255 -10.84 -8.55 14.73
CA THR A 255 -12.03 -9.34 15.07
C THR A 255 -12.39 -9.19 16.56
N ALA A 256 -13.63 -9.51 16.91
CA ALA A 256 -14.18 -9.25 18.25
C ALA A 256 -13.46 -10.00 19.39
N ASP A 257 -12.75 -11.08 19.09
CA ASP A 257 -12.01 -11.90 20.07
C ASP A 257 -10.70 -11.25 20.55
N GLN A 258 -10.22 -10.18 19.90
CA GLN A 258 -8.90 -9.59 20.13
C GLN A 258 -8.85 -8.53 21.25
N GLN A 259 -9.95 -8.34 21.99
CA GLN A 259 -10.08 -7.33 23.06
C GLN A 259 -9.73 -5.90 22.61
N GLU A 260 -10.00 -5.53 21.37
CA GLU A 260 -9.81 -4.17 20.86
C GLU A 260 -11.07 -3.31 21.08
N PRO A 261 -10.98 -1.96 21.05
CA PRO A 261 -12.17 -1.10 21.03
C PRO A 261 -13.11 -1.50 19.89
N ALA A 262 -14.42 -1.58 20.15
CA ALA A 262 -15.37 -2.16 19.21
C ALA A 262 -15.36 -1.51 17.80
N TRP A 263 -15.01 -0.21 17.70
CA TRP A 263 -14.95 0.52 16.44
C TRP A 263 -13.86 0.01 15.48
N THR A 264 -12.85 -0.71 15.98
CA THR A 264 -11.74 -1.21 15.16
C THR A 264 -12.09 -2.49 14.41
N ILE A 265 -13.18 -3.18 14.78
CA ILE A 265 -13.60 -4.43 14.13
C ILE A 265 -13.81 -4.20 12.63
N GLY A 266 -13.23 -5.06 11.79
CA GLY A 266 -13.21 -4.89 10.34
C GLY A 266 -12.12 -3.94 9.82
N GLY A 267 -11.43 -3.22 10.70
CA GLY A 267 -10.20 -2.49 10.40
C GLY A 267 -8.97 -3.39 10.35
N SER A 268 -7.81 -2.79 10.08
CA SER A 268 -6.51 -3.47 10.08
C SER A 268 -5.41 -2.51 10.56
N TYR A 269 -4.41 -3.03 11.26
CA TYR A 269 -3.22 -2.25 11.60
C TYR A 269 -2.31 -2.13 10.37
N GLN A 270 -1.89 -0.89 10.06
CA GLN A 270 -1.01 -0.61 8.92
C GLN A 270 0.39 -0.22 9.40
N ALA A 271 1.42 -0.87 8.84
CA ALA A 271 2.82 -0.50 9.04
C ALA A 271 3.43 -0.03 7.72
N VAL A 272 4.01 1.17 7.72
CA VAL A 272 4.60 1.80 6.53
C VAL A 272 6.08 2.09 6.79
N ARG A 273 6.93 1.73 5.82
CA ARG A 273 8.38 1.92 5.88
C ARG A 273 8.87 2.47 4.54
N LEU A 274 9.58 3.61 4.59
CA LEU A 274 10.28 4.16 3.42
C LEU A 274 11.72 3.63 3.48
N ILE A 275 12.11 2.82 2.50
CA ILE A 275 13.38 2.10 2.51
C ILE A 275 14.17 2.48 1.26
N GLN A 276 15.35 3.07 1.46
CA GLN A 276 16.28 3.35 0.38
C GLN A 276 17.16 2.12 0.11
N PHE A 277 17.35 1.79 -1.16
CA PHE A 277 18.29 0.78 -1.60
C PHE A 277 19.62 1.41 -2.02
N ARG A 278 20.73 0.71 -1.74
CA ARG A 278 22.06 1.05 -2.26
C ARG A 278 22.26 0.36 -3.61
N VAL A 279 21.61 0.89 -4.65
CA VAL A 279 21.45 0.21 -5.95
C VAL A 279 22.81 -0.05 -6.62
N GLU A 280 23.71 0.92 -6.68
CA GLU A 280 25.00 0.76 -7.36
C GLU A 280 25.93 -0.25 -6.67
N PHE A 281 25.78 -0.41 -5.36
CA PHE A 281 26.51 -1.43 -4.61
C PHE A 281 25.93 -2.82 -4.89
N TRP A 282 24.60 -2.93 -4.93
CA TRP A 282 23.89 -4.16 -5.24
C TRP A 282 24.19 -4.68 -6.65
N ASP A 283 24.19 -3.81 -7.66
CA ASP A 283 24.41 -4.18 -9.06
C ASP A 283 25.82 -4.74 -9.33
N ARG A 284 26.74 -4.64 -8.36
CA ARG A 284 28.12 -5.13 -8.44
C ARG A 284 28.35 -6.44 -7.68
N THR A 285 27.31 -7.11 -7.17
CA THR A 285 27.38 -8.41 -6.48
C THR A 285 26.95 -9.58 -7.37
#